data_AF-A0AAU7YK99-F1
#
_entry.id   AF-A0AAU7YK99-F1
#
_cell.length_a   1.000
_cell.length_b   1.000
_cell.length_c   1.000
_cell.angle_alpha   90.00
_cell.angle_beta   90.00
_cell.angle_gamma   90.00
#
_symmetry.space_group_name_H-M   'P 1'
#
loop_
_entity.id
_entity.type
_entity.pdbx_description
1 polymer ?
#
loop_
_entity_poly.entity_id
_entity_poly.type
_entity_poly.pdbx_seq_one_letter_code
_entity_poly.pdbx_strand_id
1 'polypeptide(L)' 'MNKNITFKALKEEHFLLLLKWLETPHVKKWWDADINWTPELIEKKYSNYIKAFET' A
#
# COMPACT_ATOMS: atom_id res chain seq x y z
N MET A 1 19.72 -16.09 -9.77
CA MET A 1 19.22 -14.83 -10.39
C MET A 1 19.21 -13.75 -9.31
N ASN A 2 20.25 -12.91 -9.27
CA ASN A 2 20.27 -11.74 -8.39
C ASN A 2 19.47 -10.63 -9.05
N LYS A 3 18.15 -10.59 -8.78
CA LYS A 3 17.38 -9.38 -9.03
C LYS A 3 17.80 -8.38 -7.96
N ASN A 4 18.48 -7.31 -8.34
CA ASN A 4 18.73 -6.18 -7.45
C ASN A 4 17.37 -5.55 -7.11
N ILE A 5 16.81 -5.96 -5.97
CA ILE A 5 15.60 -5.35 -5.43
C ILE A 5 16.01 -3.97 -4.92
N THR A 6 15.39 -2.94 -5.49
CA THR A 6 15.55 -1.56 -5.03
C THR A 6 14.24 -1.10 -4.47
N PHE A 7 14.29 -0.47 -3.30
CA PHE A 7 13.12 0.12 -2.67
C PHE A 7 12.95 1.55 -3.18
N LYS A 8 11.71 1.92 -3.49
CA LYS A 8 11.34 3.27 -3.90
C LYS A 8 10.30 3.80 -2.93
N ALA A 9 10.31 5.12 -2.73
CA ALA A 9 9.27 5.78 -1.96
C ALA A 9 7.90 5.48 -2.58
N LEU A 10 6.92 5.24 -1.71
CA LEU A 10 5.53 5.08 -2.12
C LEU A 10 5.06 6.41 -2.71
N LYS A 11 4.22 6.32 -3.74
CA LYS A 11 3.65 7.47 -4.46
C LYS A 11 2.18 7.20 -4.66
N GLU A 12 1.40 8.24 -4.89
CA GLU A 12 -0.04 8.13 -5.11
C GLU A 12 -0.37 7.22 -6.32
N GLU A 13 0.45 7.25 -7.36
CA GLU A 13 0.34 6.35 -8.54
C GLU A 13 0.39 4.86 -8.17
N HIS A 14 0.97 4.51 -7.03
CA HIS A 14 1.08 3.13 -6.54
C HIS A 14 -0.13 2.69 -5.70
N PHE A 15 -1.04 3.60 -5.32
CA PHE A 15 -2.16 3.27 -4.43
C PHE A 15 -3.12 2.26 -5.04
N LEU A 16 -3.36 2.31 -6.35
CA LEU A 16 -4.22 1.34 -7.03
C LEU A 16 -3.60 -0.07 -7.00
N LEU A 17 -2.28 -0.18 -7.08
CA LEU A 17 -1.59 -1.47 -6.96
C LEU A 17 -1.60 -1.98 -5.51
N LEU A 18 -1.41 -1.09 -4.55
CA LEU A 18 -1.49 -1.40 -3.12
C LEU A 18 -2.89 -1.88 -2.72
N LEU A 19 -3.94 -1.25 -3.27
CA LEU A 19 -5.33 -1.66 -3.06
C LEU A 19 -5.55 -3.10 -3.51
N LYS A 20 -5.17 -3.44 -4.74
CA LYS A 20 -5.29 -4.79 -5.26
C LYS A 20 -4.55 -5.83 -4.41
N TRP A 21 -3.38 -5.46 -3.89
CA TRP A 21 -2.63 -6.33 -2.99
C TRP A 21 -3.37 -6.55 -1.67
N LEU A 22 -3.91 -5.49 -1.07
CA LEU A 22 -4.67 -5.56 0.19
C LEU A 22 -6.02 -6.28 0.06
N GLU A 23 -6.66 -6.19 -1.10
CA GLU A 23 -7.91 -6.92 -1.41
C GLU A 23 -7.69 -8.42 -1.64
N THR A 24 -6.44 -8.83 -1.88
CA THR A 24 -6.12 -10.23 -2.14
C THR A 24 -6.47 -11.09 -0.91
N PRO A 25 -7.26 -12.17 -1.02
CA PRO A 25 -7.87 -12.85 0.13
C PRO A 25 -6.90 -13.28 1.24
N HIS A 26 -5.72 -13.77 0.87
CA HIS A 26 -4.70 -14.18 1.83
C HIS A 26 -3.99 -12.99 2.49
N VAL A 27 -3.81 -11.89 1.78
CA VAL A 27 -3.28 -10.64 2.33
C VAL A 27 -4.29 -10.02 3.28
N LYS A 28 -5.55 -9.89 2.85
CA LYS A 28 -6.63 -9.37 3.68
C LYS A 28 -6.75 -10.14 4.99
N LYS A 29 -6.73 -11.48 4.93
CA LYS A 29 -6.82 -12.33 6.11
C LYS A 29 -5.68 -12.11 7.13
N TRP A 30 -4.48 -11.76 6.67
CA TRP A 30 -3.30 -11.60 7.53
C TRP A 30 -3.08 -10.15 7.96
N TRP A 31 -3.34 -9.18 7.07
CA TRP A 31 -3.06 -7.77 7.30
C TRP A 31 -4.15 -7.10 8.13
N ASP A 32 -5.40 -7.18 7.68
CA ASP A 32 -6.56 -6.56 8.33
C ASP A 32 -7.83 -7.28 7.87
N ALA A 33 -8.22 -8.34 8.58
CA ALA A 33 -9.37 -9.17 8.21
C ALA A 33 -10.70 -8.40 8.28
N ASP A 34 -10.78 -7.42 9.20
CA ASP A 34 -11.98 -6.62 9.47
C ASP A 34 -12.06 -5.33 8.65
N ILE A 35 -10.99 -4.93 7.95
CA ILE A 35 -10.99 -3.70 7.15
C ILE A 35 -11.32 -4.02 5.70
N ASN A 36 -12.39 -3.40 5.21
CA ASN A 36 -12.63 -3.29 3.77
C ASN A 36 -11.85 -2.10 3.23
N TRP A 37 -10.71 -2.39 2.62
CA TRP A 37 -9.88 -1.38 1.97
C TRP A 37 -10.63 -0.74 0.80
N THR A 38 -10.74 0.59 0.84
CA THR A 38 -11.25 1.42 -0.24
C THR A 38 -10.16 2.38 -0.71
N PRO A 39 -10.26 2.94 -1.92
CA PRO A 39 -9.31 3.96 -2.39
C PRO A 39 -9.11 5.10 -1.38
N GLU A 40 -10.21 5.59 -0.80
CA GLU A 40 -10.21 6.68 0.19
C GLU A 40 -9.49 6.31 1.49
N LEU A 41 -9.65 5.07 1.97
CA LEU A 41 -8.97 4.58 3.17
C LEU A 41 -7.47 4.42 2.94
N ILE A 42 -7.08 3.96 1.75
CA ILE A 42 -5.68 3.84 1.36
C ILE A 42 -5.05 5.23 1.25
N GLU A 43 -5.70 6.17 0.58
CA GLU A 43 -5.20 7.53 0.48
C GLU A 43 -5.06 8.15 1.88
N LYS A 44 -6.08 8.06 2.73
CA LYS A 44 -6.01 8.60 4.09
C LYS A 44 -4.90 7.97 4.94
N LYS A 45 -4.70 6.65 4.85
CA LYS A 45 -3.67 5.95 5.63
C LYS A 45 -2.28 6.22 5.07
N TYR A 46 -2.10 6.06 3.76
CA TYR A 46 -0.80 6.05 3.09
C TYR A 46 -0.30 7.43 2.64
N SER A 47 -1.17 8.41 2.41
CA SER A 47 -0.75 9.78 2.12
C SER A 47 0.02 10.42 3.29
N ASN A 48 -0.27 10.02 4.54
CA ASN A 48 0.54 10.43 5.69
C ASN A 48 1.97 9.88 5.62
N TYR A 49 2.16 8.67 5.07
CA TYR A 49 3.49 8.07 4.91
C TYR A 49 4.27 8.70 3.76
N ILE A 50 3.59 9.12 2.68
CA ILE A 50 4.24 9.88 1.59
C ILE A 50 4.75 11.22 2.13
N LYS A 51 3.89 11.97 2.84
CA LYS A 51 4.26 13.27 3.42
C LYS A 51 5.41 13.18 4.42
N ALA A 52 5.50 12.09 5.18
CA ALA A 52 6.60 11.89 6.14
C ALA A 52 7.97 11.65 5.47
N PHE A 53 7.99 11.17 4.22
CA PHE A 53 9.22 10.88 3.48
C PHE A 53 9.73 12.06 2.62
N GLU A 54 8.99 13.16 2.56
CA GLU A 54 9.38 14.40 1.86
C GLU A 54 10.23 15.36 2.72
N THR A 55 10.69 14.94 3.90
CA THR A 55 11.55 15.74 4.81
C THR A 55 12.99 15.24 4.79
#